data_AF-A0A3R7MAR6-F1
#
_entry.id   AF-A0A3R7MAR6-F1
#
_cell.length_a   1.000
_cell.length_b   1.000
_cell.length_c   1.000
_cell.angle_alpha   90.00
_cell.angle_beta   90.00
_cell.angle_gamma   90.00
#
_symmetry.space_group_name_H-M   'P 1'
#
loop_
_entity.id
_entity.type
_entity.pdbx_description
1 polymer ?
#
loop_
_entity_poly.entity_id
_entity_poly.type
_entity_poly.pdbx_seq_one_letter_code
_entity_poly.pdbx_strand_id
1 'polypeptide(L)' 'PLKTWTHKDKGTVVSVGEKAVAHDVVNVPVETFGGLPAKLLKKAIAARWINDVTGVGRAAKAWPDM' A
#
# COMPACT_ATOMS: atom_id res chain seq x y z
N PRO A 1 8.51 21.17 -23.24
CA PRO A 1 7.26 20.48 -23.64
C PRO A 1 6.60 19.86 -22.40
N LEU A 2 5.27 19.81 -22.34
CA LEU A 2 4.56 19.12 -21.26
C LEU A 2 4.77 17.61 -21.37
N LYS A 3 4.81 16.93 -20.23
CA LYS A 3 4.91 15.46 -20.17
C LYS A 3 3.51 14.85 -20.12
N THR A 4 3.28 13.80 -20.91
CA THR A 4 2.07 12.98 -20.82
C THR A 4 2.08 12.21 -19.50
N TRP A 5 0.94 12.17 -18.82
CA TRP A 5 0.75 11.35 -17.64
C TRP A 5 0.05 10.04 -18.05
N THR A 6 0.57 8.92 -17.54
CA THR A 6 -0.03 7.60 -17.73
C THR A 6 -0.25 6.96 -16.37
N HIS A 7 -1.44 6.40 -16.15
CA HIS A 7 -1.72 5.64 -14.94
C HIS A 7 -0.93 4.33 -14.93
N LYS A 8 -0.23 4.07 -13.82
CA LYS A 8 0.36 2.76 -13.55
C LYS A 8 -0.37 2.12 -12.38
N ASP A 9 -1.19 1.12 -12.69
CA ASP A 9 -1.88 0.34 -11.67
C ASP A 9 -0.85 -0.45 -10.84
N LYS A 10 -1.06 -0.47 -9.53
CA LYS A 10 -0.21 -1.18 -8.55
C LYS A 10 -1.01 -2.22 -7.74
N GLY A 11 -2.27 -2.45 -8.09
CA GLY A 11 -3.19 -3.28 -7.34
C GLY A 11 -3.94 -2.49 -6.26
N THR A 12 -4.78 -3.19 -5.51
CA THR A 12 -5.64 -2.63 -4.47
C THR A 12 -5.61 -3.49 -3.21
N VAL A 13 -5.78 -2.84 -2.05
CA VAL A 13 -5.90 -3.52 -0.75
C VAL A 13 -7.09 -2.97 0.03
N VAL A 14 -7.94 -3.86 0.52
CA VAL A 14 -9.15 -3.53 1.28
C VAL A 14 -9.07 -4.17 2.68
N SER A 15 -9.51 -3.44 3.70
CA SER A 15 -9.66 -3.99 5.05
C SER A 15 -11.01 -4.67 5.23
N VAL A 16 -11.01 -5.82 5.90
CA VAL A 16 -12.20 -6.58 6.29
C VAL A 16 -12.09 -6.87 7.79
N GLY A 17 -12.64 -5.98 8.63
CA GLY A 17 -12.42 -6.01 10.07
C GLY A 17 -10.94 -5.88 10.43
N GLU A 18 -10.41 -6.77 11.26
CA GLU A 18 -8.98 -6.82 11.60
C GLU A 18 -8.09 -7.49 10.53
N LYS A 19 -8.69 -7.97 9.44
CA LYS A 19 -8.02 -8.63 8.32
C LYS A 19 -7.90 -7.67 7.13
N ALA A 20 -7.07 -8.05 6.16
CA ALA A 20 -6.97 -7.36 4.88
C ALA A 20 -7.00 -8.37 3.74
N VAL A 21 -7.46 -7.92 2.56
CA VAL A 21 -7.43 -8.64 1.29
C VAL A 21 -6.72 -7.74 0.28
N ALA A 22 -5.67 -8.26 -0.35
CA ALA A 22 -4.92 -7.61 -1.40
C ALA A 22 -5.18 -8.32 -2.73
N HIS A 23 -5.31 -7.54 -3.81
CA HIS A 23 -5.59 -8.03 -5.15
C HIS A 23 -4.68 -7.36 -6.19
N ASP A 24 -4.19 -8.14 -7.14
CA ASP A 24 -3.37 -7.72 -8.29
C ASP A 24 -2.15 -6.88 -7.90
N VAL A 25 -1.48 -7.31 -6.84
CA VAL A 25 -0.28 -6.63 -6.35
C VAL A 25 0.88 -6.89 -7.30
N VAL A 26 1.48 -5.83 -7.83
CA VAL A 26 2.62 -5.90 -8.75
C VAL A 26 3.77 -6.72 -8.15
N ASN A 27 4.35 -7.62 -8.95
CA ASN A 27 5.43 -8.54 -8.58
C ASN A 27 5.06 -9.64 -7.55
N VAL A 28 3.76 -9.87 -7.30
CA VAL A 28 3.28 -10.99 -6.50
C VAL A 28 2.62 -12.00 -7.43
N PRO A 29 3.07 -13.27 -7.50
CA PRO A 29 2.51 -14.27 -8.42
C PRO A 29 1.17 -14.87 -7.92
N VAL A 30 0.45 -14.14 -7.07
CA VAL A 30 -0.83 -14.55 -6.48
C VAL A 30 -1.82 -13.41 -6.68
N GLU A 31 -2.94 -13.72 -7.33
CA GLU A 31 -3.96 -12.75 -7.72
C GLU A 31 -4.65 -12.11 -6.51
N THR A 32 -5.01 -12.91 -5.51
CA THR A 32 -5.65 -12.42 -4.27
C THR A 32 -5.09 -13.13 -3.05
N PHE A 33 -4.72 -12.38 -2.02
CA PHE A 33 -4.27 -12.95 -0.74
C PHE A 33 -4.76 -12.14 0.46
N GLY A 34 -4.92 -12.83 1.59
CA GLY A 34 -5.38 -12.22 2.84
C GLY A 34 -4.42 -12.42 4.01
N GLY A 35 -4.93 -12.22 5.22
CA GLY A 35 -4.21 -12.53 6.46
C GLY A 35 -3.07 -11.55 6.79
N LEU A 36 -2.05 -12.04 7.50
CA LEU A 36 -0.92 -11.24 7.96
C LEU A 36 -0.17 -10.54 6.80
N PRO A 37 0.14 -11.20 5.67
CA PRO A 37 0.81 -10.55 4.54
C PRO A 37 0.01 -9.38 3.97
N ALA A 38 -1.31 -9.53 3.80
CA ALA A 38 -2.16 -8.46 3.29
C ALA A 38 -2.25 -7.28 4.27
N LYS A 39 -2.28 -7.55 5.58
CA LYS A 39 -2.29 -6.51 6.62
C LYS A 39 -0.98 -5.70 6.61
N LEU A 40 0.17 -6.39 6.52
CA LEU A 40 1.48 -5.74 6.43
C LEU A 40 1.62 -4.91 5.15
N LEU A 41 1.15 -5.43 4.02
CA LEU A 41 1.15 -4.68 2.75
C LEU A 41 0.30 -3.41 2.86
N LYS A 42 -0.89 -3.49 3.48
CA LYS A 42 -1.72 -2.31 3.72
C LYS A 42 -0.97 -1.25 4.53
N LYS A 43 -0.33 -1.63 5.63
CA LYS A 43 0.48 -0.71 6.45
C LYS A 43 1.63 -0.09 5.63
N ALA A 44 2.31 -0.90 4.81
CA ALA A 44 3.36 -0.43 3.91
C ALA A 44 2.88 0.61 2.89
N ILE A 45 1.71 0.41 2.28
CA ILE A 45 1.12 1.37 1.34
C ILE A 45 0.76 2.68 2.05
N ALA A 46 0.16 2.60 3.24
CA ALA A 46 -0.19 3.79 4.03
C ALA A 46 1.05 4.60 4.42
N ALA A 47 2.11 3.94 4.92
CA ALA A 47 3.37 4.60 5.26
C ALA A 47 4.05 5.22 4.03
N ARG A 48 4.00 4.55 2.88
CA ARG A 48 4.48 5.11 1.62
C ARG A 48 3.75 6.40 1.25
N TRP A 49 2.42 6.45 1.35
CA TRP A 49 1.67 7.67 1.05
C TRP A 49 2.04 8.83 1.98
N ILE A 50 2.24 8.55 3.28
CA ILE A 50 2.72 9.57 4.22
C ILE A 50 4.11 10.07 3.84
N ASN A 51 5.00 9.16 3.45
CA ASN A 51 6.35 9.51 3.00
C ASN A 51 6.32 10.38 1.73
N ASP A 52 5.53 9.98 0.74
CA ASP A 52 5.44 10.65 -0.57
C ASP A 52 4.93 12.10 -0.43
N VAL A 53 4.09 12.39 0.58
CA VAL A 53 3.54 13.73 0.84
C VAL A 53 4.35 14.52 1.87
N THR A 54 4.89 13.87 2.90
CA THR A 54 5.37 14.56 4.12
C THR A 54 6.78 14.17 4.60
N GLY A 55 7.41 13.21 3.93
CA GLY A 55 8.77 12.72 4.20
C GLY A 55 8.87 11.54 5.19
N VAL A 56 10.07 10.96 5.23
CA VAL A 56 10.36 9.67 5.91
C VAL A 56 10.08 9.72 7.41
N GLY A 57 10.41 10.82 8.09
CA GLY A 57 10.27 10.92 9.55
C GLY A 57 8.81 10.81 10.03
N ARG A 58 7.86 11.37 9.27
CA ARG A 58 6.42 11.27 9.59
C ARG A 58 5.87 9.89 9.28
N ALA A 59 6.33 9.27 8.18
CA ALA A 59 5.96 7.89 7.85
C ALA A 59 6.40 6.91 8.94
N ALA A 60 7.64 7.05 9.43
CA ALA A 60 8.17 6.23 10.52
C ALA A 60 7.38 6.42 11.82
N LYS A 61 7.02 7.67 12.17
CA LYS A 61 6.24 7.96 13.38
C LYS A 61 4.82 7.39 13.32
N ALA A 62 4.19 7.33 12.14
CA ALA A 62 2.83 6.83 11.99
C ALA A 62 2.72 5.30 11.94
N TRP A 63 3.82 4.59 11.66
CA TRP A 63 3.83 3.13 11.49
C TRP A 63 3.29 2.32 12.69
N PRO A 64 3.63 2.64 13.95
CA PRO A 64 3.15 1.89 15.12
C PRO A 64 1.64 1.98 15.32
N ASP A 65 1.02 3.08 14.89
CA ASP A 65 -0.40 3.40 15.12
C ASP A 65 -1.35 2.87 14.02
N MET A 66 -0.80 2.27 12.96
CA MET A 66 -1.53 1.70 11.81
C MET A 66 -1.96 0.24 12.03
#